data_AF-A0A961AME0-F1
#
_entry.id   AF-A0A961AME0-F1
#
_cell.length_a   1.000
_cell.length_b   1.000
_cell.length_c   1.000
_cell.angle_alpha   90.00
_cell.angle_beta   90.00
_cell.angle_gamma   90.00
#
_symmetry.space_group_name_H-M   'P 1'
#
loop_
_entity.id
_entity.type
_entity.pdbx_description
1 polymer ?
#
loop_
_entity_poly.entity_id
_entity_poly.type
_entity_poly.pdbx_seq_one_letter_code
_entity_poly.pdbx_strand_id
1 'polypeptide(L)'
;ANGRLQLFSGKWEKSTLRGPVQRPGDLRLGGSTGEGEKKAFFEGRIDSLVLHRGLLKNSEIEDRYAIEPPPPPMKRGDVKPGEVRVELCAQGVPGRREWPDTPPTASEVMTEEVFGFFELPKVYTATGVIGDPPGNTFLRAAGLVAFPKGKHRLLLRARGISRLLVDGKKVLDTPLMPSSLNGHHLTSEQEQYLDLGPDFRFAPPGNREAWCEFECADEKPRLVVLETVFGTVRPGLGETVAAWSREGEDTWQLISPSDRRVPYTDEGWAAYEAERRQHIEQINTARRLAKREEFAPYWEKRRKAAKAWLAKTSEVPVPPLPEDVPGFNAIDHFIAARIAEVAPAIEQAAHQSGPDFYQDIKPLLESRCSSCHQGDKAKGGLRLDTLAATLKGGKSGHAGLQPGDPQASELFYRVTTDDEDEIMPPKGDRLSPQEIALLKTWIAQGATWPEFQVTTLELPPLTDDLTFLRRVTLDTVGLLPTVGEIQAFLADESGKRREHAVDRLLEDARWADHWMGYWQDVLAENPNMLTGSLNNSGPFRWWLYDALRDDLPMDAFATELIRMEGSSSRGGPAGFALAGQNDAPMAEKGAILAG
;
A
#
# COMPACT_ATOMS: atom_id res chain seq x y z
N ALA A 1 0.58 -45.55 -15.63
CA ALA A 1 0.77 -45.17 -17.05
C ALA A 1 -0.32 -44.15 -17.37
N ASN A 2 0.00 -42.87 -17.23
CA ASN A 2 -1.00 -41.79 -17.29
C ASN A 2 -1.09 -41.27 -18.73
N GLY A 3 -1.68 -42.08 -19.61
CA GLY A 3 -1.87 -41.70 -21.01
C GLY A 3 -2.81 -40.50 -21.10
N ARG A 4 -2.28 -39.32 -21.43
CA ARG A 4 -3.09 -38.12 -21.71
C ARG A 4 -3.53 -38.16 -23.17
N LEU A 5 -4.83 -38.27 -23.42
CA LEU A 5 -5.37 -38.04 -24.76
C LEU A 5 -5.42 -36.53 -25.00
N GLN A 6 -4.59 -36.03 -25.90
CA GLN A 6 -4.63 -34.64 -26.34
C GLN A 6 -5.16 -34.57 -27.77
N LEU A 7 -6.37 -34.03 -27.92
CA LEU A 7 -7.00 -33.84 -29.22
C LEU A 7 -6.47 -32.54 -29.85
N PHE A 8 -5.86 -32.66 -31.02
CA PHE A 8 -5.44 -31.52 -31.83
C PHE A 8 -6.38 -31.38 -33.02
N SER A 9 -7.00 -30.21 -33.17
CA SER A 9 -7.70 -29.82 -34.40
C SER A 9 -6.80 -28.87 -35.20
N GLY A 10 -6.44 -29.25 -36.43
CA GLY A 10 -5.69 -28.40 -37.35
C GLY A 10 -6.49 -28.11 -38.62
N LYS A 11 -6.30 -26.92 -39.20
CA LYS A 11 -6.67 -26.66 -40.60
C LYS A 11 -5.41 -26.85 -41.44
N TRP A 12 -5.52 -27.57 -42.55
CA TRP A 12 -4.43 -27.66 -43.53
C TRP A 12 -4.25 -26.29 -44.17
N GLU A 13 -3.15 -25.60 -43.88
CA GLU A 13 -2.76 -24.43 -44.66
C GLU A 13 -2.29 -24.87 -46.05
N LYS A 14 -2.84 -24.23 -47.09
CA LYS A 14 -2.63 -24.52 -48.52
C LYS A 14 -3.15 -25.91 -48.91
N SER A 15 -4.47 -26.01 -49.06
CA SER A 15 -5.12 -27.16 -49.68
C SER A 15 -4.61 -27.36 -51.11
N THR A 16 -3.68 -28.28 -51.30
CA THR A 16 -3.35 -28.82 -52.61
C THR A 16 -4.15 -30.11 -52.83
N LEU A 17 -4.57 -30.39 -54.06
CA LEU A 17 -5.21 -31.67 -54.43
C LEU A 17 -4.21 -32.84 -54.48
N ARG A 18 -2.92 -32.61 -54.21
CA ARG A 18 -1.90 -33.64 -54.12
C ARG A 18 -1.62 -33.96 -52.65
N GLY A 19 -1.68 -35.24 -52.29
CA GLY A 19 -1.30 -35.70 -50.95
C GLY A 19 0.15 -35.33 -50.61
N PRO A 20 0.50 -35.23 -49.32
CA PRO A 20 1.88 -34.93 -48.91
C PRO A 20 2.84 -35.98 -49.49
N VAL A 21 3.97 -35.54 -50.06
CA VAL A 21 5.05 -36.44 -50.47
C VAL A 21 5.70 -36.98 -49.20
N GLN A 22 5.42 -38.23 -48.84
CA GLN A 22 6.07 -38.90 -47.72
C GLN A 22 7.40 -39.49 -48.17
N ARG A 23 8.48 -39.18 -47.44
CA ARG A 23 9.74 -39.94 -47.49
C ARG A 23 9.72 -40.97 -46.35
N PRO A 24 10.40 -42.12 -46.49
CA PRO A 24 10.61 -43.03 -45.38
C PRO A 24 11.31 -42.29 -44.22
N GLY A 25 10.67 -42.23 -43.04
CA GLY A 25 11.27 -41.72 -41.80
C GLY A 25 10.73 -40.39 -41.26
N ASP A 26 9.89 -39.65 -42.00
CA ASP A 26 9.37 -38.36 -41.50
C ASP A 26 7.97 -38.50 -40.88
N LEU A 27 7.93 -38.79 -39.58
CA LEU A 27 6.81 -38.39 -38.74
C LEU A 27 7.30 -37.26 -37.83
N ARG A 28 6.80 -36.03 -38.07
CA ARG A 28 7.07 -34.87 -37.21
C ARG A 28 5.82 -34.55 -36.40
N LEU A 29 5.93 -34.62 -35.08
CA LEU A 29 4.90 -34.22 -34.12
C LEU A 29 5.26 -32.83 -33.55
N GLY A 30 4.77 -31.77 -34.20
CA GLY A 30 5.00 -30.39 -33.78
C GLY A 30 4.63 -29.37 -34.85
N GLY A 31 4.53 -28.09 -34.47
CA GLY A 31 4.22 -26.98 -35.38
C GLY A 31 5.41 -26.55 -36.23
N SER A 32 5.14 -26.16 -37.49
CA SER A 32 6.11 -25.59 -38.42
C SER A 32 5.83 -24.09 -38.60
N THR A 33 6.34 -23.27 -37.69
CA THR A 33 6.31 -21.81 -37.86
C THR A 33 7.68 -21.24 -37.55
N GLY A 34 8.46 -20.96 -38.60
CA GLY A 34 9.62 -20.07 -38.59
C GLY A 34 10.82 -20.50 -37.75
N GLU A 35 12.02 -20.20 -38.23
CA GLU A 35 13.24 -20.34 -37.43
C GLU A 35 13.15 -19.43 -36.19
N GLY A 36 13.00 -20.03 -34.99
CA GLY A 36 13.23 -19.32 -33.73
C GLY A 36 12.21 -19.54 -32.61
N GLU A 37 10.97 -19.97 -32.88
CA GLU A 37 9.96 -20.15 -31.81
C GLU A 37 9.75 -21.62 -31.42
N LYS A 38 10.33 -22.03 -30.28
CA LYS A 38 10.15 -23.36 -29.65
C LYS A 38 8.73 -23.63 -29.08
N LYS A 39 7.68 -22.98 -29.57
CA LYS A 39 6.37 -22.95 -28.87
C LYS A 39 5.47 -24.16 -29.11
N ALA A 40 5.82 -25.10 -30.00
CA ALA A 40 4.90 -26.18 -30.38
C ALA A 40 5.57 -27.54 -30.67
N PHE A 41 6.57 -27.94 -29.89
CA PHE A 41 7.12 -29.31 -29.95
C PHE A 41 6.63 -30.14 -28.77
N PHE A 42 6.31 -31.42 -29.02
CA PHE A 42 6.07 -32.36 -27.93
C PHE A 42 7.39 -32.59 -27.18
N GLU A 43 7.41 -32.25 -25.90
CA GLU A 43 8.52 -32.55 -25.00
C GLU A 43 8.09 -33.68 -24.06
N GLY A 44 8.61 -34.89 -24.28
CA GLY A 44 8.28 -36.08 -23.50
C GLY A 44 8.77 -37.37 -24.15
N ARG A 45 8.47 -38.50 -23.50
CA ARG A 45 8.65 -39.84 -24.11
C ARG A 45 7.32 -40.31 -24.68
N ILE A 46 7.34 -40.80 -25.92
CA ILE A 46 6.17 -41.42 -26.57
C ILE A 46 6.37 -42.92 -26.49
N ASP A 47 5.51 -43.61 -25.74
CA ASP A 47 5.54 -45.07 -25.66
C ASP A 47 4.88 -45.72 -26.89
N SER A 48 3.84 -45.10 -27.46
CA SER A 48 3.21 -45.55 -28.70
C SER A 48 2.48 -44.41 -29.42
N LEU A 49 2.35 -44.54 -30.75
CA LEU A 49 1.56 -43.63 -31.58
C LEU A 49 0.66 -44.43 -32.50
N VAL A 50 -0.63 -44.10 -32.52
CA VAL A 50 -1.63 -44.74 -33.38
C VAL A 50 -2.29 -43.69 -34.26
N LEU A 51 -2.29 -43.91 -35.58
CA LEU A 51 -2.94 -43.05 -36.56
C LEU A 51 -4.25 -43.68 -37.02
N HIS A 52 -5.36 -42.97 -36.82
CA HIS A 52 -6.69 -43.39 -37.28
C HIS A 52 -7.06 -42.65 -38.58
N ARG A 53 -7.54 -43.40 -39.59
CA ARG A 53 -7.98 -42.83 -40.89
C ARG A 53 -9.42 -42.29 -40.87
N GLY A 54 -10.05 -42.24 -39.69
CA GLY A 54 -11.39 -41.72 -39.47
C GLY A 54 -11.53 -41.16 -38.06
N LEU A 55 -12.59 -40.40 -37.80
CA LEU A 55 -12.92 -39.92 -36.46
C LEU A 55 -13.22 -41.13 -35.56
N LEU A 56 -12.50 -41.25 -34.45
CA LEU A 56 -12.87 -42.17 -33.39
C LEU A 56 -14.21 -41.72 -32.79
N LYS A 57 -15.08 -42.67 -32.46
CA LYS A 57 -16.28 -42.37 -31.68
C LYS A 57 -15.87 -42.08 -30.23
N ASN A 58 -16.59 -41.18 -29.54
CA ASN A 58 -16.31 -40.88 -28.13
C ASN A 58 -16.27 -42.14 -27.26
N SER A 59 -17.18 -43.09 -27.50
CA SER A 59 -17.20 -44.39 -26.79
C SER A 59 -15.92 -45.21 -27.01
N GLU A 60 -15.35 -45.19 -28.22
CA GLU A 60 -14.10 -45.92 -28.52
C GLU A 60 -12.88 -45.26 -27.86
N ILE A 61 -12.95 -43.94 -27.63
CA ILE A 61 -11.92 -43.19 -26.91
C ILE A 61 -12.00 -43.51 -25.42
N GLU A 62 -13.21 -43.44 -24.85
CA GLU A 62 -13.47 -43.72 -23.42
C GLU A 62 -13.07 -45.15 -23.04
N ASP A 63 -13.39 -46.14 -23.88
CA ASP A 63 -13.03 -47.54 -23.65
C ASP A 63 -11.52 -47.81 -23.74
N ARG A 64 -10.80 -47.13 -24.66
CA ARG A 64 -9.38 -47.40 -24.94
C ARG A 64 -8.41 -46.59 -24.08
N TYR A 65 -8.83 -45.41 -23.66
CA TYR A 65 -8.01 -44.45 -22.93
C TYR A 65 -8.69 -44.04 -21.63
N ALA A 66 -9.30 -45.02 -20.95
CA ALA A 66 -9.80 -44.86 -19.60
C ALA A 66 -8.64 -44.45 -18.69
N ILE A 67 -8.48 -43.14 -18.48
CA ILE A 67 -7.65 -42.61 -17.42
C ILE A 67 -8.37 -43.03 -16.14
N GLU A 68 -7.82 -44.00 -15.40
CA GLU A 68 -8.24 -44.20 -14.02
C GLU A 68 -7.93 -42.90 -13.27
N PRO A 69 -8.95 -42.11 -12.90
CA PRO A 69 -8.69 -40.89 -12.18
C PRO A 69 -8.07 -41.28 -10.84
N PRO A 70 -7.02 -40.57 -10.39
CA PRO A 70 -6.48 -40.79 -9.06
C PRO A 70 -7.61 -40.70 -8.03
N PRO A 71 -7.55 -41.48 -6.93
CA PRO A 71 -8.62 -41.53 -5.94
C PRO A 71 -9.01 -40.12 -5.48
N PRO A 72 -10.29 -39.89 -5.13
CA PRO A 72 -10.76 -38.58 -4.71
C PRO A 72 -9.87 -38.11 -3.56
N PRO A 73 -9.27 -36.92 -3.69
CA PRO A 73 -8.23 -36.48 -2.77
C PRO A 73 -8.74 -36.17 -1.35
N MET A 74 -10.06 -36.13 -1.17
CA MET A 74 -10.72 -35.86 0.10
C MET A 74 -11.70 -36.97 0.44
N LYS A 75 -11.56 -37.55 1.64
CA LYS A 75 -12.48 -38.54 2.19
C LYS A 75 -13.32 -37.92 3.29
N ARG A 76 -14.44 -38.58 3.62
CA ARG A 76 -15.35 -38.13 4.69
C ARG A 76 -14.65 -37.96 6.05
N GLY A 77 -13.65 -38.78 6.35
CA GLY A 77 -12.90 -38.71 7.61
C GLY A 77 -11.90 -37.55 7.70
N ASP A 78 -11.60 -36.89 6.58
CA ASP A 78 -10.65 -35.77 6.55
C ASP A 78 -11.31 -34.43 6.94
N VAL A 79 -12.65 -34.41 7.02
CA VAL A 79 -13.48 -33.22 7.26
C VAL A 79 -14.18 -33.33 8.61
N LYS A 80 -14.08 -32.28 9.43
CA LYS A 80 -14.78 -32.20 10.71
C LYS A 80 -16.26 -31.79 10.50
N PRO A 81 -17.20 -32.31 11.29
CA PRO A 81 -18.59 -31.84 11.28
C PRO A 81 -18.68 -30.35 11.60
N GLY A 82 -19.58 -29.62 10.93
CA GLY A 82 -19.81 -28.19 11.18
C GLY A 82 -18.78 -27.24 10.55
N GLU A 83 -17.77 -27.76 9.86
CA GLU A 83 -16.65 -26.98 9.30
C GLU A 83 -16.47 -27.27 7.81
N VAL A 84 -16.06 -26.25 7.05
CA VAL A 84 -15.53 -26.37 5.70
C VAL A 84 -14.01 -26.38 5.80
N ARG A 85 -13.39 -27.53 5.55
CA ARG A 85 -11.93 -27.65 5.42
C ARG A 85 -11.51 -27.09 4.07
N VAL A 86 -10.64 -26.10 4.06
CA VAL A 86 -10.13 -25.45 2.84
C VAL A 86 -8.63 -25.73 2.72
N GLU A 87 -8.25 -26.39 1.63
CA GLU A 87 -6.86 -26.67 1.29
C GLU A 87 -6.42 -25.75 0.14
N LEU A 88 -5.33 -25.02 0.35
CA LEU A 88 -4.65 -24.27 -0.71
C LEU A 88 -3.42 -25.05 -1.14
N CYS A 89 -3.31 -25.30 -2.44
CA CYS A 89 -2.20 -26.02 -3.05
C CYS A 89 -1.49 -25.10 -4.04
N ALA A 90 -0.27 -24.71 -3.70
CA ALA A 90 0.61 -23.90 -4.55
C ALA A 90 1.49 -24.73 -5.50
N GLN A 91 1.71 -26.01 -5.18
CA GLN A 91 2.59 -26.90 -5.94
C GLN A 91 1.77 -27.90 -6.77
N GLY A 92 2.27 -28.27 -7.95
CA GLY A 92 1.59 -29.22 -8.84
C GLY A 92 0.39 -28.62 -9.60
N VAL A 93 0.24 -27.30 -9.61
CA VAL A 93 -0.81 -26.60 -10.35
C VAL A 93 -0.29 -26.18 -11.74
N PRO A 94 -0.96 -26.57 -12.84
CA PRO A 94 -0.51 -26.26 -14.19
C PRO A 94 -0.36 -24.76 -14.46
N GLY A 95 0.62 -24.41 -15.31
CA GLY A 95 0.86 -23.06 -15.85
C GLY A 95 -0.25 -22.53 -16.78
N ARG A 96 -1.26 -23.33 -17.07
CA ARG A 96 -2.28 -23.11 -18.11
C ARG A 96 -3.68 -23.35 -17.56
N ARG A 97 -4.72 -22.97 -18.30
CA ARG A 97 -6.14 -23.19 -17.96
C ARG A 97 -6.53 -24.67 -18.10
N GLU A 98 -6.00 -25.51 -17.22
CA GLU A 98 -6.26 -26.95 -17.22
C GLU A 98 -6.24 -27.51 -15.80
N TRP A 99 -6.94 -28.63 -15.61
CA TRP A 99 -6.89 -29.37 -14.34
C TRP A 99 -5.51 -30.00 -14.15
N PRO A 100 -5.00 -30.08 -12.91
CA PRO A 100 -3.78 -30.81 -12.61
C PRO A 100 -3.95 -32.31 -12.92
N ASP A 101 -2.92 -32.93 -13.48
CA ASP A 101 -2.92 -34.35 -13.85
C ASP A 101 -2.97 -35.28 -12.63
N THR A 102 -2.49 -34.80 -11.49
CA THR A 102 -2.55 -35.49 -10.18
C THR A 102 -3.09 -34.54 -9.12
N PRO A 103 -3.76 -35.02 -8.07
CA PRO A 103 -4.33 -34.14 -7.06
C PRO A 103 -3.20 -33.36 -6.36
N PRO A 104 -3.23 -32.01 -6.38
CA PRO A 104 -2.19 -31.21 -5.74
C PRO A 104 -2.15 -31.41 -4.23
N THR A 105 -0.94 -31.37 -3.66
CA THR A 105 -0.71 -31.44 -2.22
C THR A 105 -1.03 -30.10 -1.56
N ALA A 106 -1.75 -30.14 -0.44
CA ALA A 106 -2.05 -28.97 0.36
C ALA A 106 -0.75 -28.36 0.92
N SER A 107 -0.47 -27.11 0.55
CA SER A 107 0.58 -26.29 1.17
C SER A 107 0.08 -25.59 2.43
N GLU A 108 -1.23 -25.34 2.50
CA GLU A 108 -1.89 -24.67 3.61
C GLU A 108 -3.29 -25.25 3.79
N VAL A 109 -3.72 -25.37 5.04
CA VAL A 109 -5.07 -25.83 5.41
C VAL A 109 -5.67 -24.80 6.35
N MET A 110 -6.87 -24.34 6.01
CA MET A 110 -7.68 -23.42 6.82
C MET A 110 -9.10 -23.96 6.97
N THR A 111 -9.88 -23.33 7.83
CA THR A 111 -11.28 -23.68 8.08
C THR A 111 -12.16 -22.48 7.79
N GLU A 112 -13.30 -22.73 7.14
CA GLU A 112 -14.39 -21.78 6.93
C GLU A 112 -15.73 -22.40 7.36
N GLU A 113 -16.79 -21.61 7.38
CA GLU A 113 -18.12 -22.07 7.81
C GLU A 113 -19.10 -22.28 6.64
N VAL A 114 -18.80 -21.69 5.48
CA VAL A 114 -19.67 -21.73 4.30
C VAL A 114 -18.84 -21.85 3.02
N PHE A 115 -19.43 -22.37 1.96
CA PHE A 115 -18.81 -22.46 0.63
C PHE A 115 -18.93 -21.13 -0.13
N GLY A 116 -18.34 -20.07 0.41
CA GLY A 116 -18.32 -18.75 -0.21
C GLY A 116 -16.98 -18.04 -0.02
N PHE A 117 -16.23 -17.89 -1.11
CA PHE A 117 -14.85 -17.40 -1.12
C PHE A 117 -14.69 -16.26 -2.11
N PHE A 118 -14.12 -15.15 -1.66
CA PHE A 118 -13.87 -13.97 -2.50
C PHE A 118 -12.42 -13.48 -2.46
N GLU A 119 -11.72 -13.74 -1.36
CA GLU A 119 -10.31 -13.46 -1.20
C GLU A 119 -9.65 -14.51 -0.31
N LEU A 120 -8.32 -14.51 -0.31
CA LEU A 120 -7.52 -15.36 0.57
C LEU A 120 -6.73 -14.49 1.53
N PRO A 121 -6.38 -15.02 2.73
CA PRO A 121 -5.41 -14.39 3.60
C PRO A 121 -4.12 -14.04 2.85
N LYS A 122 -3.56 -12.88 3.19
CA LYS A 122 -2.30 -12.39 2.61
C LYS A 122 -1.15 -13.30 3.04
N VAL A 123 -0.13 -13.35 2.19
CA VAL A 123 1.16 -13.99 2.48
C VAL A 123 2.13 -12.92 2.94
N TYR A 124 2.98 -13.27 3.91
CA TYR A 124 3.97 -12.35 4.47
C TYR A 124 5.38 -12.95 4.33
N THR A 125 6.36 -12.07 4.08
CA THR A 125 7.78 -12.41 4.10
C THR A 125 8.24 -12.73 5.52
N ALA A 126 9.49 -13.16 5.67
CA ALA A 126 10.08 -13.41 6.98
C ALA A 126 10.06 -12.18 7.91
N THR A 127 10.06 -10.96 7.38
CA THR A 127 10.03 -9.73 8.20
C THR A 127 8.61 -9.25 8.52
N GLY A 128 7.56 -9.93 8.04
CA GLY A 128 6.18 -9.47 8.17
C GLY A 128 5.77 -8.43 7.12
N VAL A 129 6.54 -8.28 6.03
CA VAL A 129 6.11 -7.48 4.89
C VAL A 129 5.16 -8.28 4.01
N ILE A 130 4.17 -7.65 3.37
CA ILE A 130 3.26 -8.33 2.43
C ILE A 130 4.08 -8.92 1.27
N GLY A 131 3.99 -10.24 1.08
CA GLY A 131 4.62 -10.98 0.01
C GLY A 131 3.66 -11.25 -1.16
N ASP A 132 4.22 -11.75 -2.26
CA ASP A 132 3.41 -12.25 -3.38
C ASP A 132 2.82 -13.62 -3.04
N PRO A 133 1.53 -13.86 -3.34
CA PRO A 133 0.98 -15.20 -3.22
C PRO A 133 1.69 -16.15 -4.20
N PRO A 134 1.58 -17.47 -3.97
CA PRO A 134 1.90 -18.43 -5.02
C PRO A 134 1.13 -18.10 -6.31
N GLY A 135 1.77 -18.32 -7.47
CA GLY A 135 1.21 -17.98 -8.77
C GLY A 135 -0.11 -18.71 -9.06
N ASN A 136 -0.04 -19.84 -9.77
CA ASN A 136 -1.23 -20.65 -10.00
C ASN A 136 -1.56 -21.44 -8.75
N THR A 137 -2.78 -21.29 -8.26
CA THR A 137 -3.22 -21.88 -7.01
C THR A 137 -4.45 -22.73 -7.24
N PHE A 138 -4.48 -23.87 -6.57
CA PHE A 138 -5.62 -24.77 -6.52
C PHE A 138 -6.23 -24.68 -5.11
N LEU A 139 -7.54 -24.42 -5.03
CA LEU A 139 -8.29 -24.42 -3.79
C LEU A 139 -9.23 -25.63 -3.77
N ARG A 140 -9.25 -26.37 -2.66
CA ARG A 140 -10.20 -27.44 -2.39
C ARG A 140 -10.90 -27.18 -1.07
N ALA A 141 -12.19 -26.88 -1.12
CA ALA A 141 -13.05 -26.74 0.04
C ALA A 141 -13.91 -27.99 0.20
N ALA A 142 -14.01 -28.56 1.40
CA ALA A 142 -14.77 -29.77 1.66
C ALA A 142 -15.54 -29.69 2.99
N GLY A 143 -16.78 -30.16 2.98
CA GLY A 143 -17.73 -30.05 4.10
C GLY A 143 -18.68 -31.24 4.13
N LEU A 144 -19.11 -31.64 5.33
CA LEU A 144 -20.18 -32.63 5.52
C LEU A 144 -21.53 -31.91 5.64
N VAL A 145 -22.28 -31.86 4.53
CA VAL A 145 -23.50 -31.03 4.42
C VAL A 145 -24.75 -31.89 4.44
N ALA A 146 -25.67 -31.60 5.35
CA ALA A 146 -27.00 -32.23 5.37
C ALA A 146 -28.00 -31.33 4.62
N PHE A 147 -28.50 -31.82 3.49
CA PHE A 147 -29.59 -31.17 2.77
C PHE A 147 -30.93 -31.74 3.28
N PRO A 148 -32.01 -30.94 3.35
CA PRO A 148 -33.35 -31.45 3.66
C PRO A 148 -33.79 -32.51 2.66
N LYS A 149 -34.69 -33.41 3.04
CA LYS A 149 -35.21 -34.40 2.09
C LYS A 149 -36.01 -33.73 0.97
N GLY A 150 -35.79 -34.14 -0.27
CA GLY A 150 -36.51 -33.67 -1.46
C GLY A 150 -35.59 -33.20 -2.58
N LYS A 151 -36.17 -32.49 -3.54
CA LYS A 151 -35.46 -31.92 -4.67
C LYS A 151 -34.97 -30.51 -4.36
N HIS A 152 -33.78 -30.22 -4.85
CA HIS A 152 -33.06 -28.97 -4.69
C HIS A 152 -32.47 -28.53 -6.02
N ARG A 153 -32.03 -27.28 -6.06
CA ARG A 153 -31.22 -26.72 -7.13
C ARG A 153 -29.87 -26.36 -6.52
N LEU A 154 -28.78 -26.77 -7.17
CA LEU A 154 -27.42 -26.40 -6.80
C LEU A 154 -26.88 -25.38 -7.79
N LEU A 155 -26.10 -24.43 -7.30
CA LEU A 155 -25.39 -23.42 -8.09
C LEU A 155 -23.90 -23.50 -7.78
N LEU A 156 -23.09 -23.42 -8.82
CA LEU A 156 -21.66 -23.19 -8.74
C LEU A 156 -21.34 -21.92 -9.52
N ARG A 157 -20.66 -20.97 -8.87
CA ARG A 157 -20.12 -19.78 -9.51
C ARG A 157 -18.64 -19.64 -9.16
N ALA A 158 -17.82 -19.28 -10.14
CA ALA A 158 -16.41 -18.98 -9.94
C ALA A 158 -15.81 -18.25 -11.14
N ARG A 159 -14.65 -17.61 -10.94
CA ARG A 159 -13.83 -17.05 -12.02
C ARG A 159 -12.86 -18.06 -12.62
N GLY A 160 -12.40 -19.01 -11.81
CA GLY A 160 -11.50 -20.09 -12.20
C GLY A 160 -12.21 -21.29 -12.81
N ILE A 161 -11.43 -22.24 -13.35
CA ILE A 161 -11.96 -23.56 -13.68
C ILE A 161 -12.35 -24.26 -12.39
N SER A 162 -13.62 -24.60 -12.25
CA SER A 162 -14.17 -25.05 -10.97
C SER A 162 -15.12 -26.21 -11.16
N ARG A 163 -15.21 -27.06 -10.14
CA ARG A 163 -16.15 -28.18 -10.10
C ARG A 163 -16.69 -28.39 -8.71
N LEU A 164 -17.94 -28.82 -8.63
CA LEU A 164 -18.59 -29.24 -7.39
C LEU A 164 -18.78 -30.76 -7.46
N LEU A 165 -18.35 -31.46 -6.41
CA LEU A 165 -18.56 -32.89 -6.23
C LEU A 165 -19.43 -33.14 -5.01
N VAL A 166 -20.33 -34.11 -5.10
CA VAL A 166 -21.13 -34.62 -3.98
C VAL A 166 -20.93 -36.13 -3.87
N ASP A 167 -20.46 -36.58 -2.71
CA ASP A 167 -20.07 -37.97 -2.43
C ASP A 167 -19.14 -38.54 -3.54
N GLY A 168 -18.20 -37.71 -4.00
CA GLY A 168 -17.19 -38.06 -5.01
C GLY A 168 -17.68 -38.00 -6.47
N LYS A 169 -18.96 -37.72 -6.72
CA LYS A 169 -19.50 -37.56 -8.08
C LYS A 169 -19.54 -36.08 -8.45
N LYS A 170 -18.99 -35.72 -9.62
CA LYS A 170 -19.08 -34.35 -10.15
C LYS A 170 -20.54 -34.04 -10.49
N VAL A 171 -21.10 -32.98 -9.88
CA VAL A 171 -22.47 -32.50 -10.12
C VAL A 171 -22.48 -31.24 -10.98
N LEU A 172 -21.49 -30.36 -10.84
CA LEU A 172 -21.37 -29.11 -11.60
C LEU A 172 -19.91 -28.88 -12.02
N ASP A 173 -19.73 -28.22 -13.17
CA ASP A 173 -18.48 -27.56 -13.55
C ASP A 173 -18.74 -26.17 -14.16
N THR A 174 -17.77 -25.28 -14.02
CA THR A 174 -17.85 -23.96 -14.67
C THR A 174 -17.38 -24.02 -16.12
N PRO A 175 -18.06 -23.33 -17.05
CA PRO A 175 -17.58 -23.18 -18.41
C PRO A 175 -16.16 -22.57 -18.48
N LEU A 176 -15.34 -23.04 -19.42
CA LEU A 176 -14.00 -22.49 -19.66
C LEU A 176 -14.07 -21.04 -20.15
N MET A 177 -13.18 -20.18 -19.62
CA MET A 177 -13.04 -18.82 -20.15
C MET A 177 -12.54 -18.83 -21.60
N PRO A 178 -13.11 -18.01 -22.50
CA PRO A 178 -12.62 -17.85 -23.88
C PRO A 178 -11.14 -17.46 -23.94
N SER A 179 -10.44 -17.90 -24.97
CA SER A 179 -8.98 -17.68 -25.11
C SER A 179 -8.58 -16.27 -25.55
N SER A 180 -9.52 -15.42 -25.92
CA SER A 180 -9.29 -14.09 -26.53
C SER A 180 -8.90 -12.97 -25.57
N LEU A 181 -8.80 -13.22 -24.27
CA LEU A 181 -8.48 -12.19 -23.27
C LEU A 181 -6.98 -12.14 -23.01
N ASN A 182 -6.24 -11.44 -23.87
CA ASN A 182 -4.82 -11.06 -23.68
C ASN A 182 -4.65 -9.81 -22.77
N GLY A 183 -5.68 -9.43 -22.02
CA GLY A 183 -5.65 -8.31 -21.08
C GLY A 183 -5.73 -6.90 -21.71
N HIS A 184 -5.76 -6.79 -23.05
CA HIS A 184 -5.80 -5.50 -23.76
C HIS A 184 -7.19 -5.08 -24.26
N HIS A 185 -8.21 -5.90 -24.05
CA HIS A 185 -9.59 -5.61 -24.44
C HIS A 185 -10.46 -5.37 -23.20
N LEU A 186 -11.44 -4.47 -23.31
CA LEU A 186 -12.50 -4.32 -22.32
C LEU A 186 -13.08 -5.72 -22.04
N THR A 187 -13.30 -6.03 -20.75
CA THR A 187 -13.97 -7.28 -20.37
C THR A 187 -15.28 -7.33 -21.15
N SER A 188 -15.43 -8.29 -22.06
CA SER A 188 -16.64 -8.41 -22.87
C SER A 188 -17.86 -8.35 -21.96
N GLU A 189 -18.76 -7.39 -22.18
CA GLU A 189 -20.02 -7.31 -21.45
C GLU A 189 -20.72 -8.66 -21.57
N GLN A 190 -21.10 -9.23 -20.43
CA GLN A 190 -21.80 -10.49 -20.41
C GLN A 190 -23.25 -10.22 -20.84
N GLU A 191 -23.60 -10.58 -22.06
CA GLU A 191 -24.93 -10.31 -22.63
C GLU A 191 -26.04 -11.18 -22.01
N GLN A 192 -25.66 -12.31 -21.40
CA GLN A 192 -26.59 -13.26 -20.77
C GLN A 192 -26.15 -13.57 -19.34
N TYR A 193 -27.01 -13.22 -18.39
CA TYR A 193 -26.88 -13.59 -16.98
C TYR A 193 -27.85 -14.72 -16.68
N LEU A 194 -27.44 -15.62 -15.79
CA LEU A 194 -28.38 -16.60 -15.24
C LEU A 194 -29.34 -15.86 -14.31
N ASP A 195 -30.63 -16.10 -14.48
CA ASP A 195 -31.69 -15.59 -13.61
C ASP A 195 -32.46 -16.79 -13.04
N LEU A 196 -32.34 -17.00 -11.74
CA LEU A 196 -32.95 -18.13 -11.02
C LEU A 196 -34.00 -17.68 -10.00
N GLY A 197 -34.45 -16.42 -10.07
CA GLY A 197 -35.47 -15.88 -9.18
C GLY A 197 -35.32 -14.36 -8.93
N PRO A 198 -36.37 -13.72 -8.40
CA PRO A 198 -36.43 -12.26 -8.20
C PRO A 198 -35.30 -11.66 -7.33
N ASP A 199 -34.82 -12.41 -6.34
CA ASP A 199 -33.76 -11.96 -5.42
C ASP A 199 -32.38 -12.58 -5.78
N PHE A 200 -32.25 -13.17 -6.97
CA PHE A 200 -31.02 -13.83 -7.39
C PHE A 200 -29.92 -12.81 -7.70
N ARG A 201 -28.81 -12.91 -6.97
CA ARG A 201 -27.61 -12.10 -7.22
C ARG A 201 -26.96 -12.47 -8.56
N PHE A 202 -26.87 -11.54 -9.50
CA PHE A 202 -26.19 -11.75 -10.78
C PHE A 202 -24.68 -11.92 -10.65
N ALA A 203 -24.08 -12.67 -11.57
CA ALA A 203 -22.64 -12.93 -11.57
C ALA A 203 -21.83 -11.65 -11.83
N PRO A 204 -20.87 -11.28 -10.96
CA PRO A 204 -20.00 -10.15 -11.23
C PRO A 204 -19.08 -10.42 -12.43
N PRO A 205 -18.60 -9.38 -13.14
CA PRO A 205 -17.80 -9.55 -14.34
C PRO A 205 -16.63 -10.52 -14.20
N GLY A 206 -16.51 -11.40 -15.20
CA GLY A 206 -15.47 -12.43 -15.27
C GLY A 206 -15.77 -13.71 -14.49
N ASN A 207 -16.86 -13.79 -13.74
CA ASN A 207 -17.33 -15.05 -13.16
C ASN A 207 -18.18 -15.83 -14.18
N ARG A 208 -18.23 -17.14 -13.99
CA ARG A 208 -19.07 -18.07 -14.75
C ARG A 208 -19.86 -18.90 -13.77
N GLU A 209 -21.05 -19.31 -14.20
CA GLU A 209 -21.99 -20.01 -13.36
C GLU A 209 -22.62 -21.19 -14.09
N ALA A 210 -22.95 -22.22 -13.32
CA ALA A 210 -23.68 -23.39 -13.76
C ALA A 210 -24.59 -23.84 -12.61
N TRP A 211 -25.75 -24.39 -12.97
CA TRP A 211 -26.71 -24.91 -11.99
C TRP A 211 -27.29 -26.25 -12.45
N CYS A 212 -27.80 -27.04 -11.51
CA CYS A 212 -28.47 -28.31 -11.79
C CYS A 212 -29.53 -28.62 -10.73
N GLU A 213 -30.45 -29.53 -11.07
CA GLU A 213 -31.32 -30.18 -10.08
C GLU A 213 -30.53 -31.23 -9.30
N PHE A 214 -30.88 -31.42 -8.03
CA PHE A 214 -30.24 -32.36 -7.13
C PHE A 214 -31.26 -32.92 -6.14
N GLU A 215 -31.45 -34.24 -6.11
CA GLU A 215 -32.42 -34.89 -5.24
C GLU A 215 -31.75 -35.60 -4.06
N CYS A 216 -32.24 -35.32 -2.86
CA CYS A 216 -31.83 -35.96 -1.62
C CYS A 216 -32.93 -36.91 -1.12
N ALA A 217 -32.64 -38.21 -1.15
CA ALA A 217 -33.55 -39.25 -0.63
C ALA A 217 -33.62 -39.28 0.91
N ASP A 218 -32.58 -38.81 1.59
CA ASP A 218 -32.45 -38.73 3.04
C ASP A 218 -31.72 -37.43 3.46
N GLU A 219 -31.70 -37.14 4.76
CA GLU A 219 -31.04 -35.97 5.35
C GLU A 219 -29.64 -36.31 5.91
N LYS A 220 -29.04 -37.41 5.43
CA LYS A 220 -27.69 -37.79 5.89
C LYS A 220 -26.66 -36.81 5.34
N PRO A 221 -25.64 -36.43 6.13
CA PRO A 221 -24.58 -35.56 5.64
C PRO A 221 -23.90 -36.14 4.39
N ARG A 222 -23.75 -35.32 3.36
CA ARG A 222 -23.08 -35.61 2.09
C ARG A 222 -21.71 -34.93 2.08
N LEU A 223 -20.71 -35.61 1.53
CA LEU A 223 -19.41 -34.97 1.34
C LEU A 223 -19.50 -34.05 0.13
N VAL A 224 -19.57 -32.75 0.38
CA VAL A 224 -19.52 -31.73 -0.66
C VAL A 224 -18.09 -31.26 -0.80
N VAL A 225 -17.57 -31.26 -2.03
CA VAL A 225 -16.21 -30.80 -2.34
C VAL A 225 -16.27 -29.81 -3.49
N LEU A 226 -15.80 -28.59 -3.26
CA LEU A 226 -15.60 -27.56 -4.26
C LEU A 226 -14.11 -27.47 -4.57
N GLU A 227 -13.76 -27.61 -5.85
CA GLU A 227 -12.38 -27.44 -6.31
C GLU A 227 -12.31 -26.33 -7.35
N THR A 228 -11.29 -25.48 -7.28
CA THR A 228 -11.06 -24.40 -8.24
C THR A 228 -9.58 -24.18 -8.51
N VAL A 229 -9.22 -23.88 -9.76
CA VAL A 229 -7.88 -23.38 -10.14
C VAL A 229 -7.99 -21.93 -10.58
N PHE A 230 -7.16 -21.08 -9.98
CA PHE A 230 -7.06 -19.65 -10.26
C PHE A 230 -5.59 -19.21 -10.33
N GLY A 231 -5.33 -17.96 -10.78
CA GLY A 231 -3.98 -17.42 -10.94
C GLY A 231 -3.44 -17.42 -12.38
N THR A 232 -3.98 -18.27 -13.27
CA THR A 232 -3.47 -18.47 -14.65
C THR A 232 -3.71 -17.28 -15.59
N VAL A 233 -4.92 -16.72 -15.59
CA VAL A 233 -5.33 -15.59 -16.44
C VAL A 233 -5.70 -14.37 -15.61
N ARG A 234 -6.30 -14.58 -14.43
CA ARG A 234 -6.58 -13.54 -13.45
C ARG A 234 -6.15 -14.01 -12.05
N PRO A 235 -5.60 -13.11 -11.21
CA PRO A 235 -4.86 -13.48 -10.00
C PRO A 235 -5.72 -13.77 -8.75
N GLY A 236 -7.06 -13.81 -8.86
CA GLY A 236 -7.94 -13.93 -7.70
C GLY A 236 -9.14 -14.83 -7.92
N LEU A 237 -9.72 -15.32 -6.82
CA LEU A 237 -10.87 -16.24 -6.78
C LEU A 237 -12.12 -15.69 -7.48
N GLY A 238 -12.31 -14.36 -7.48
CA GLY A 238 -13.61 -13.80 -7.84
C GLY A 238 -14.66 -14.25 -6.84
N GLU A 239 -15.92 -14.27 -7.24
CA GLU A 239 -17.01 -14.77 -6.39
C GLU A 239 -17.09 -16.29 -6.58
N THR A 240 -16.27 -17.03 -5.82
CA THR A 240 -16.24 -18.50 -5.87
C THR A 240 -17.19 -19.04 -4.81
N VAL A 241 -18.37 -19.49 -5.24
CA VAL A 241 -19.43 -19.92 -4.34
C VAL A 241 -20.07 -21.23 -4.78
N ALA A 242 -20.53 -22.00 -3.79
CA ALA A 242 -21.52 -23.05 -4.00
C ALA A 242 -22.77 -22.72 -3.16
N ALA A 243 -23.92 -22.64 -3.83
CA ALA A 243 -25.20 -22.27 -3.22
C ALA A 243 -26.28 -23.31 -3.55
N TRP A 244 -27.36 -23.30 -2.79
CA TRP A 244 -28.51 -24.17 -3.03
C TRP A 244 -29.84 -23.46 -2.73
N SER A 245 -30.89 -23.99 -3.32
CA SER A 245 -32.28 -23.58 -3.14
C SER A 245 -33.18 -24.81 -3.17
N ARG A 246 -34.26 -24.84 -2.40
CA ARG A 246 -35.23 -25.93 -2.50
C ARG A 246 -36.01 -25.80 -3.82
N GLU A 247 -36.40 -26.92 -4.42
CA GLU A 247 -37.27 -26.88 -5.60
C GLU A 247 -38.59 -26.15 -5.26
N GLY A 248 -38.96 -25.18 -6.09
CA GLY A 248 -40.17 -24.36 -5.92
C GLY A 248 -40.02 -23.15 -5.00
N GLU A 249 -38.89 -22.98 -4.31
CA GLU A 249 -38.56 -21.74 -3.59
C GLU A 249 -37.73 -20.82 -4.49
N ASP A 250 -37.87 -19.51 -4.32
CA ASP A 250 -37.06 -18.52 -5.07
C ASP A 250 -35.82 -18.04 -4.29
N THR A 251 -35.68 -18.51 -3.06
CA THR A 251 -34.58 -18.11 -2.17
C THR A 251 -33.37 -19.01 -2.33
N TRP A 252 -32.20 -18.39 -2.45
CA TRP A 252 -30.90 -19.06 -2.54
C TRP A 252 -30.08 -18.80 -1.28
N GLN A 253 -29.26 -19.77 -0.89
CA GLN A 253 -28.34 -19.65 0.23
C GLN A 253 -27.02 -20.37 -0.04
N LEU A 254 -25.93 -19.87 0.54
CA LEU A 254 -24.64 -20.56 0.47
C LEU A 254 -24.74 -21.93 1.14
N ILE A 255 -24.05 -22.91 0.55
CA ILE A 255 -23.92 -24.23 1.17
C ILE A 255 -23.10 -24.09 2.46
N SER A 256 -23.58 -24.70 3.55
CA SER A 256 -22.90 -24.73 4.84
C SER A 256 -23.04 -26.12 5.48
N PRO A 257 -21.98 -26.66 6.11
CA PRO A 257 -22.03 -27.86 6.94
C PRO A 257 -22.54 -27.59 8.36
N SER A 258 -22.82 -26.33 8.75
CA SER A 258 -23.35 -25.94 10.06
C SER A 258 -24.79 -25.39 9.98
N ASP A 259 -25.28 -24.88 11.09
CA ASP A 259 -26.56 -24.15 11.19
C ASP A 259 -26.47 -22.73 10.62
N ARG A 260 -25.28 -22.26 10.23
CA ARG A 260 -25.08 -20.95 9.59
C ARG A 260 -25.89 -20.86 8.30
N ARG A 261 -26.59 -19.73 8.14
CA ARG A 261 -27.43 -19.42 6.97
C ARG A 261 -26.99 -18.09 6.40
N VAL A 262 -26.53 -18.12 5.15
CA VAL A 262 -26.13 -16.91 4.41
C VAL A 262 -27.00 -16.83 3.16
N PRO A 263 -28.02 -15.94 3.14
CA PRO A 263 -28.81 -15.68 1.95
C PRO A 263 -27.90 -15.25 0.79
N TYR A 264 -28.08 -15.85 -0.38
CA TYR A 264 -27.32 -15.55 -1.57
C TYR A 264 -28.07 -14.54 -2.45
N THR A 265 -28.28 -13.36 -1.85
CA THR A 265 -28.82 -12.15 -2.48
C THR A 265 -27.75 -11.07 -2.47
N ASP A 266 -27.98 -9.92 -3.08
CA ASP A 266 -27.02 -8.80 -3.03
C ASP A 266 -26.77 -8.31 -1.59
N GLU A 267 -27.84 -8.16 -0.80
CA GLU A 267 -27.75 -7.74 0.60
C GLU A 267 -27.07 -8.81 1.47
N GLY A 268 -27.49 -10.07 1.34
CA GLY A 268 -26.94 -11.18 2.12
C GLY A 268 -25.46 -11.43 1.82
N TRP A 269 -25.07 -11.34 0.56
CA TRP A 269 -23.67 -11.44 0.16
C TRP A 269 -22.85 -10.26 0.67
N ALA A 270 -23.34 -9.02 0.57
CA ALA A 270 -22.62 -7.84 1.05
C ALA A 270 -22.38 -7.89 2.57
N ALA A 271 -23.39 -8.30 3.35
CA ALA A 271 -23.25 -8.49 4.79
C ALA A 271 -22.22 -9.59 5.14
N TYR A 272 -22.29 -10.73 4.45
CA TYR A 272 -21.33 -11.82 4.61
C TYR A 272 -19.90 -11.42 4.23
N GLU A 273 -19.74 -10.72 3.11
CA GLU A 273 -18.43 -10.24 2.64
C GLU A 273 -17.82 -9.25 3.63
N ALA A 274 -18.61 -8.29 4.15
CA ALA A 274 -18.14 -7.33 5.15
C ALA A 274 -17.67 -8.01 6.45
N GLU A 275 -18.48 -8.94 6.99
CA GLU A 275 -18.10 -9.76 8.14
C GLU A 275 -16.82 -10.56 7.85
N ARG A 276 -16.74 -11.18 6.67
CA ARG A 276 -15.62 -12.08 6.38
C ARG A 276 -14.32 -11.35 6.10
N ARG A 277 -14.37 -10.15 5.51
CA ARG A 277 -13.21 -9.25 5.36
C ARG A 277 -12.59 -8.89 6.72
N GLN A 278 -13.42 -8.59 7.74
CA GLN A 278 -12.91 -8.31 9.08
C GLN A 278 -12.17 -9.51 9.68
N HIS A 279 -12.70 -10.71 9.51
CA HIS A 279 -12.03 -11.93 9.98
C HIS A 279 -10.73 -12.22 9.23
N ILE A 280 -10.71 -12.04 7.90
CA ILE A 280 -9.49 -12.18 7.11
C ILE A 280 -8.45 -11.15 7.54
N GLU A 281 -8.86 -9.92 7.89
CA GLU A 281 -7.94 -8.90 8.40
C GLU A 281 -7.36 -9.26 9.78
N GLN A 282 -8.13 -9.91 10.66
CA GLN A 282 -7.61 -10.46 11.91
C GLN A 282 -6.56 -11.56 11.65
N ILE A 283 -6.84 -12.48 10.71
CA ILE A 283 -5.88 -13.51 10.29
C ILE A 283 -4.61 -12.86 9.73
N ASN A 284 -4.76 -11.86 8.86
CA ASN A 284 -3.66 -11.12 8.24
C ASN A 284 -2.78 -10.45 9.29
N THR A 285 -3.39 -9.75 10.25
CA THR A 285 -2.69 -9.11 11.36
C THR A 285 -1.94 -10.13 12.20
N ALA A 286 -2.59 -11.23 12.58
CA ALA A 286 -1.94 -12.29 13.36
C ALA A 286 -0.75 -12.93 12.61
N ARG A 287 -0.89 -13.21 11.30
CA ARG A 287 0.20 -13.74 10.47
C ARG A 287 1.36 -12.77 10.37
N ARG A 288 1.07 -11.48 10.16
CA ARG A 288 2.07 -10.43 10.06
C ARG A 288 2.88 -10.29 11.35
N LEU A 289 2.20 -10.17 12.48
CA LEU A 289 2.82 -10.04 13.80
C LEU A 289 3.63 -11.29 14.16
N ALA A 290 3.12 -12.49 13.88
CA ALA A 290 3.86 -13.73 14.10
C ALA A 290 5.17 -13.78 13.30
N LYS A 291 5.18 -13.29 12.05
CA LYS A 291 6.42 -13.18 11.25
C LYS A 291 7.41 -12.18 11.85
N ARG A 292 6.92 -11.03 12.32
CA ARG A 292 7.76 -10.04 13.00
C ARG A 292 8.36 -10.58 14.30
N GLU A 293 7.58 -11.31 15.10
CA GLU A 293 8.04 -11.95 16.32
C GLU A 293 9.11 -13.01 16.02
N GLU A 294 8.89 -13.86 15.00
CA GLU A 294 9.87 -14.83 14.51
C GLU A 294 11.20 -14.15 14.10
N PHE A 295 11.11 -12.95 13.52
CA PHE A 295 12.26 -12.16 13.06
C PHE A 295 12.87 -11.25 14.14
N ALA A 296 12.22 -11.07 15.30
CA ALA A 296 12.66 -10.17 16.37
C ALA A 296 14.10 -10.40 16.86
N PRO A 297 14.64 -11.64 16.94
CA PRO A 297 16.03 -11.87 17.36
C PRO A 297 17.08 -11.15 16.50
N TYR A 298 16.80 -10.94 15.21
CA TYR A 298 17.68 -10.16 14.33
C TYR A 298 17.76 -8.70 14.80
N TRP A 299 16.61 -8.09 15.12
CA TRP A 299 16.51 -6.70 15.58
C TRP A 299 17.11 -6.52 16.96
N GLU A 300 16.85 -7.43 17.88
CA GLU A 300 17.41 -7.36 19.23
C GLU A 300 18.93 -7.42 19.24
N LYS A 301 19.53 -8.22 18.34
CA LYS A 301 20.99 -8.22 18.15
C LYS A 301 21.52 -6.84 17.73
N ARG A 302 20.85 -6.16 16.79
CA ARG A 302 21.24 -4.82 16.31
C ARG A 302 21.08 -3.78 17.41
N ARG A 303 19.95 -3.77 18.11
CA ARG A 303 19.67 -2.84 19.21
C ARG A 303 20.63 -3.03 20.38
N LYS A 304 20.99 -4.27 20.71
CA LYS A 304 22.02 -4.55 21.71
C LYS A 304 23.40 -4.00 21.29
N ALA A 305 23.77 -4.14 20.03
CA ALA A 305 25.02 -3.58 19.51
C ALA A 305 25.00 -2.03 19.56
N ALA A 306 23.89 -1.40 19.18
CA ALA A 306 23.71 0.04 19.26
C ALA A 306 23.81 0.55 20.70
N LYS A 307 23.13 -0.11 21.65
CA LYS A 307 23.24 0.20 23.10
C LYS A 307 24.68 0.08 23.60
N ALA A 308 25.39 -0.98 23.20
CA ALA A 308 26.79 -1.17 23.59
C ALA A 308 27.75 -0.14 22.98
N TRP A 309 27.42 0.40 21.79
CA TRP A 309 28.15 1.51 21.18
C TRP A 309 27.86 2.83 21.91
N LEU A 310 26.58 3.14 22.14
CA LEU A 310 26.15 4.35 22.87
C LEU A 310 26.77 4.43 24.27
N ALA A 311 26.83 3.30 25.00
CA ALA A 311 27.45 3.26 26.33
C ALA A 311 28.96 3.56 26.35
N LYS A 312 29.63 3.56 25.18
CA LYS A 312 31.04 3.94 25.02
C LYS A 312 31.20 5.39 24.58
N THR A 313 30.12 6.03 24.17
CA THR A 313 30.12 7.43 23.74
C THR A 313 30.01 8.32 24.97
N SER A 314 30.89 9.32 25.08
CA SER A 314 30.80 10.30 26.15
C SER A 314 29.47 11.04 26.08
N GLU A 315 28.76 11.13 27.21
CA GLU A 315 27.55 11.93 27.30
C GLU A 315 27.88 13.41 27.06
N VAL A 316 26.95 14.11 26.40
CA VAL A 316 27.07 15.56 26.23
C VAL A 316 26.78 16.22 27.58
N PRO A 317 27.71 16.99 28.15
CA PRO A 317 27.49 17.64 29.43
C PRO A 317 26.36 18.67 29.31
N VAL A 318 25.33 18.51 30.12
CA VAL A 318 24.22 19.47 30.19
C VAL A 318 24.71 20.74 30.89
N PRO A 319 24.60 21.93 30.27
CA PRO A 319 25.03 23.17 30.89
C PRO A 319 24.17 23.51 32.12
N PRO A 320 24.69 24.31 33.05
CA PRO A 320 23.88 24.80 34.17
C PRO A 320 22.74 25.68 33.63
N LEU A 321 21.57 25.56 34.26
CA LEU A 321 20.42 26.41 33.95
C LEU A 321 20.69 27.83 34.49
N PRO A 322 20.59 28.88 33.66
CA PRO A 322 20.64 30.27 34.12
C PRO A 322 19.57 30.59 35.16
N GLU A 323 19.86 31.56 36.04
CA GLU A 323 18.87 32.04 37.02
C GLU A 323 17.62 32.59 36.32
N ASP A 324 16.45 32.40 36.94
CA ASP A 324 15.13 32.86 36.47
C ASP A 324 14.59 32.24 35.16
N VAL A 325 15.22 31.19 34.63
CA VAL A 325 14.67 30.40 33.50
C VAL A 325 14.09 29.08 34.02
N PRO A 326 12.82 28.73 33.72
CA PRO A 326 12.28 27.43 34.08
C PRO A 326 12.92 26.31 33.25
N GLY A 327 13.40 25.26 33.91
CA GLY A 327 13.95 24.06 33.28
C GLY A 327 13.08 22.85 33.59
N PHE A 328 12.45 22.29 32.56
CA PHE A 328 11.61 21.10 32.65
C PHE A 328 12.36 19.85 32.16
N ASN A 329 13.35 20.02 31.29
CA ASN A 329 14.16 18.93 30.72
C ASN A 329 15.57 19.40 30.34
N ALA A 330 16.45 18.47 29.95
CA ALA A 330 17.84 18.77 29.61
C ALA A 330 18.00 19.71 28.39
N ILE A 331 17.06 19.70 27.43
CA ILE A 331 17.10 20.59 26.26
C ILE A 331 16.92 22.04 26.70
N ASP A 332 16.06 22.29 27.69
CA ASP A 332 15.82 23.64 28.22
C ASP A 332 17.11 24.28 28.73
N HIS A 333 18.02 23.49 29.32
CA HIS A 333 19.32 23.99 29.78
C HIS A 333 20.20 24.45 28.61
N PHE A 334 20.25 23.70 27.52
CA PHE A 334 21.02 24.09 26.33
C PHE A 334 20.45 25.35 25.69
N ILE A 335 19.11 25.44 25.58
CA ILE A 335 18.43 26.62 25.04
C ILE A 335 18.69 27.82 25.95
N ALA A 336 18.47 27.68 27.25
CA ALA A 336 18.65 28.76 28.23
C ALA A 336 20.10 29.23 28.30
N ALA A 337 21.07 28.31 28.31
CA ALA A 337 22.49 28.65 28.27
C ALA A 337 22.82 29.47 27.01
N ARG A 338 22.27 29.08 25.85
CA ARG A 338 22.46 29.84 24.61
C ARG A 338 21.81 31.21 24.66
N ILE A 339 20.60 31.32 25.23
CA ILE A 339 19.91 32.60 25.43
C ILE A 339 20.75 33.51 26.33
N ALA A 340 21.22 33.01 27.47
CA ALA A 340 22.03 33.78 28.41
C ALA A 340 23.36 34.24 27.79
N GLU A 341 23.98 33.40 26.94
CA GLU A 341 25.19 33.77 26.20
C GLU A 341 24.95 34.95 25.24
N VAL A 342 23.82 34.98 24.54
CA VAL A 342 23.53 35.99 23.51
C VAL A 342 22.79 37.22 24.04
N ALA A 343 22.12 37.13 25.20
CA ALA A 343 21.30 38.20 25.77
C ALA A 343 22.06 39.53 25.97
N PRO A 344 23.29 39.57 26.51
CA PRO A 344 24.02 40.82 26.70
C PRO A 344 24.30 41.56 25.38
N ALA A 345 24.59 40.82 24.31
CA ALA A 345 24.82 41.41 22.99
C ALA A 345 23.53 42.00 22.40
N ILE A 346 22.38 41.37 22.66
CA ILE A 346 21.07 41.85 22.24
C ILE A 346 20.66 43.09 23.05
N GLU A 347 20.83 43.07 24.37
CA GLU A 347 20.53 44.22 25.25
C GLU A 347 21.42 45.43 24.92
N GLN A 348 22.71 45.20 24.67
CA GLN A 348 23.64 46.24 24.26
C GLN A 348 23.29 46.83 22.88
N ALA A 349 22.75 46.02 21.97
CA ALA A 349 22.22 46.50 20.69
C ALA A 349 20.89 47.28 20.85
N ALA A 350 20.04 46.90 21.81
CA ALA A 350 18.76 47.55 22.08
C ALA A 350 18.89 48.88 22.86
N HIS A 351 19.98 49.09 23.60
CA HIS A 351 20.24 50.30 24.38
C HIS A 351 21.08 51.37 23.67
N GLN A 352 21.50 51.14 22.43
CA GLN A 352 22.12 52.20 21.63
C GLN A 352 21.03 53.15 21.11
N SER A 353 21.11 54.42 21.49
CA SER A 353 20.30 55.48 20.88
C SER A 353 20.61 55.55 19.38
N GLY A 354 19.68 55.07 18.55
CA GLY A 354 19.91 54.79 17.14
C GLY A 354 18.63 54.40 16.40
N PRO A 355 18.69 54.25 15.06
CA PRO A 355 17.55 53.85 14.24
C PRO A 355 17.07 52.43 14.57
N ASP A 356 15.78 52.26 14.84
CA ASP A 356 15.17 50.94 15.02
C ASP A 356 14.94 50.28 13.65
N PHE A 357 15.29 49.00 13.53
CA PHE A 357 15.16 48.33 12.24
C PHE A 357 13.72 48.25 11.75
N TYR A 358 12.74 47.94 12.60
CA TYR A 358 11.36 47.76 12.18
C TYR A 358 10.61 49.09 12.01
N GLN A 359 10.92 50.10 12.81
CA GLN A 359 10.26 51.41 12.75
C GLN A 359 10.90 52.33 11.71
N ASP A 360 12.22 52.31 11.56
CA ASP A 360 12.95 53.30 10.77
C ASP A 360 13.55 52.72 9.48
N ILE A 361 14.24 51.57 9.55
CA ILE A 361 15.03 51.04 8.41
C ILE A 361 14.20 50.18 7.46
N LYS A 362 13.33 49.31 7.99
CA LYS A 362 12.49 48.41 7.18
C LYS A 362 11.54 49.18 6.26
N PRO A 363 10.83 50.23 6.71
CA PRO A 363 10.01 51.05 5.79
C PRO A 363 10.85 51.73 4.71
N LEU A 364 12.09 52.13 5.03
CA LEU A 364 13.03 52.70 4.05
C LEU A 364 13.43 51.68 2.99
N LEU A 365 13.82 50.46 3.38
CA LEU A 365 14.17 49.38 2.45
C LEU A 365 12.96 48.97 1.58
N GLU A 366 11.77 48.84 2.18
CA GLU A 366 10.55 48.47 1.46
C GLU A 366 10.14 49.52 0.42
N SER A 367 10.25 50.81 0.78
CA SER A 367 9.83 51.90 -0.10
C SER A 367 10.85 52.23 -1.20
N ARG A 368 12.15 52.09 -0.94
CA ARG A 368 13.21 52.52 -1.87
C ARG A 368 13.94 51.38 -2.58
N CYS A 369 13.96 50.18 -2.00
CA CYS A 369 14.87 49.12 -2.44
C CYS A 369 14.14 47.83 -2.89
N SER A 370 13.11 47.41 -2.16
CA SER A 370 12.52 46.08 -2.32
C SER A 370 11.89 45.82 -3.69
N SER A 371 11.38 46.84 -4.38
CA SER A 371 10.79 46.69 -5.72
C SER A 371 11.74 46.05 -6.75
N CYS A 372 13.05 46.29 -6.61
CA CYS A 372 14.10 45.76 -7.48
C CYS A 372 14.99 44.71 -6.80
N HIS A 373 15.08 44.71 -5.47
CA HIS A 373 16.03 43.90 -4.70
C HIS A 373 15.37 42.87 -3.77
N GLN A 374 14.22 42.31 -4.17
CA GLN A 374 13.54 41.22 -3.46
C GLN A 374 13.32 40.00 -4.38
N GLY A 375 13.22 38.81 -3.78
CA GLY A 375 12.93 37.57 -4.51
C GLY A 375 14.02 37.11 -5.51
N ASP A 376 13.80 35.97 -6.16
CA ASP A 376 14.85 35.28 -6.94
C ASP A 376 15.31 36.02 -8.22
N LYS A 377 14.60 37.08 -8.61
CA LYS A 377 14.91 37.93 -9.77
C LYS A 377 15.49 39.30 -9.39
N ALA A 378 16.00 39.43 -8.16
CA ALA A 378 16.59 40.67 -7.67
C ALA A 378 17.72 41.19 -8.58
N LYS A 379 17.70 42.51 -8.85
CA LYS A 379 18.67 43.17 -9.73
C LYS A 379 20.07 43.10 -9.14
N GLY A 380 21.06 42.88 -10.01
CA GLY A 380 22.44 42.68 -9.61
C GLY A 380 22.67 41.46 -8.71
N GLY A 381 21.68 40.57 -8.52
CA GLY A 381 21.77 39.46 -7.57
C GLY A 381 21.81 39.89 -6.10
N LEU A 382 21.59 41.17 -5.79
CA LEU A 382 21.57 41.70 -4.43
C LEU A 382 20.15 41.64 -3.88
N ARG A 383 19.97 40.92 -2.76
CA ARG A 383 18.72 40.78 -2.03
C ARG A 383 18.76 41.65 -0.77
N LEU A 384 17.74 42.46 -0.55
CA LEU A 384 17.60 43.39 0.58
C LEU A 384 16.34 43.10 1.41
N ASP A 385 15.80 41.88 1.30
CA ASP A 385 14.62 41.38 2.02
C ASP A 385 14.96 40.39 3.14
N THR A 386 16.22 39.97 3.24
CA THR A 386 16.74 39.12 4.33
C THR A 386 18.13 39.57 4.75
N LEU A 387 18.46 39.45 6.04
CA LEU A 387 19.77 39.82 6.55
C LEU A 387 20.89 38.99 5.89
N ALA A 388 20.73 37.66 5.86
CA ALA A 388 21.74 36.75 5.32
C ALA A 388 22.12 37.07 3.86
N ALA A 389 21.14 37.39 3.02
CA ALA A 389 21.41 37.72 1.62
C ALA A 389 21.97 39.14 1.44
N THR A 390 21.56 40.08 2.31
CA THR A 390 22.08 41.45 2.33
C THR A 390 23.56 41.48 2.74
N LEU A 391 23.95 40.70 3.75
CA LEU A 391 25.36 40.55 4.17
C LEU A 391 26.21 39.95 3.04
N LYS A 392 25.70 38.92 2.36
CA LYS A 392 26.40 38.24 1.26
C LYS A 392 26.70 39.15 0.07
N GLY A 393 25.82 40.12 -0.21
CA GLY A 393 25.95 40.99 -1.36
C GLY A 393 25.54 40.35 -2.69
N GLY A 394 25.76 41.08 -3.78
CA GLY A 394 25.35 40.70 -5.13
C GLY A 394 26.52 40.37 -6.06
N LYS A 395 26.29 40.55 -7.35
CA LYS A 395 27.28 40.33 -8.43
C LYS A 395 28.43 41.34 -8.43
N SER A 396 28.38 42.38 -7.60
CA SER A 396 29.49 43.31 -7.41
C SER A 396 30.70 42.65 -6.75
N GLY A 397 30.51 41.52 -6.04
CA GLY A 397 31.58 40.83 -5.33
C GLY A 397 31.96 41.47 -3.99
N HIS A 398 31.31 42.57 -3.62
CA HIS A 398 31.44 43.23 -2.31
C HIS A 398 30.31 42.82 -1.37
N ALA A 399 30.57 42.89 -0.06
CA ALA A 399 29.52 42.70 0.95
C ALA A 399 28.42 43.73 0.73
N GLY A 400 27.17 43.27 0.61
CA GLY A 400 26.04 44.18 0.43
C GLY A 400 25.87 45.09 1.64
N LEU A 401 26.14 44.56 2.82
CA LEU A 401 26.11 45.23 4.11
C LEU A 401 27.24 44.69 5.00
N GLN A 402 28.04 45.60 5.53
CA GLN A 402 29.09 45.31 6.49
C GLN A 402 28.72 45.97 7.84
N PRO A 403 28.22 45.18 8.82
CA PRO A 403 27.92 45.67 10.15
C PRO A 403 29.09 46.45 10.77
N GLY A 404 28.83 47.66 11.24
CA GLY A 404 29.81 48.55 11.88
C GLY A 404 30.63 49.41 10.90
N ASP A 405 30.58 49.14 9.60
CA ASP A 405 31.35 49.88 8.60
C ASP A 405 30.49 50.31 7.40
N PRO A 406 29.94 51.55 7.42
CA PRO A 406 29.20 52.09 6.31
C PRO A 406 30.03 52.22 5.02
N GLN A 407 31.34 52.43 5.10
CA GLN A 407 32.17 52.63 3.90
C GLN A 407 32.51 51.30 3.21
N ALA A 408 32.60 50.21 3.97
CA ALA A 408 32.75 48.87 3.43
C ALA A 408 31.43 48.25 2.95
N SER A 409 30.30 48.92 3.16
CA SER A 409 28.96 48.44 2.76
C SER A 409 28.60 48.90 1.35
N GLU A 410 28.51 47.96 0.41
CA GLU A 410 28.14 48.26 -0.99
C GLU A 410 26.79 48.97 -1.10
N LEU A 411 25.82 48.60 -0.26
CA LEU A 411 24.51 49.27 -0.19
C LEU A 411 24.67 50.77 0.08
N PHE A 412 25.56 51.16 0.98
CA PHE A 412 25.76 52.56 1.35
C PHE A 412 26.52 53.33 0.26
N TYR A 413 27.53 52.71 -0.37
CA TYR A 413 28.23 53.27 -1.51
C TYR A 413 27.26 53.58 -2.67
N ARG A 414 26.40 52.62 -3.02
CA ARG A 414 25.45 52.75 -4.15
C ARG A 414 24.45 53.88 -3.96
N VAL A 415 24.05 54.20 -2.73
CA VAL A 415 23.09 55.30 -2.48
C VAL A 415 23.77 56.66 -2.26
N THR A 416 25.10 56.73 -2.26
CA THR A 416 25.87 57.96 -2.02
C THR A 416 26.85 58.36 -3.12
N THR A 417 27.16 57.46 -4.07
CA THR A 417 28.03 57.77 -5.21
C THR A 417 27.39 58.79 -6.17
N ASP A 418 28.21 59.58 -6.86
CA ASP A 418 27.79 60.52 -7.91
C ASP A 418 27.91 59.94 -9.32
N ASP A 419 28.41 58.69 -9.45
CA ASP A 419 28.50 57.99 -10.73
C ASP A 419 27.11 57.55 -11.22
N GLU A 420 26.69 58.07 -12.37
CA GLU A 420 25.36 57.81 -12.94
C GLU A 420 25.12 56.33 -13.29
N ASP A 421 26.18 55.57 -13.58
CA ASP A 421 26.07 54.15 -13.92
C ASP A 421 26.03 53.25 -12.67
N GLU A 422 26.45 53.77 -11.52
CA GLU A 422 26.55 53.01 -10.28
C GLU A 422 25.54 53.39 -9.20
N ILE A 423 25.02 54.62 -9.25
CA ILE A 423 24.10 55.16 -8.25
C ILE A 423 22.75 54.44 -8.24
N MET A 424 22.23 54.21 -7.03
CA MET A 424 20.92 53.62 -6.78
C MET A 424 19.99 54.62 -6.07
N PRO A 425 18.71 54.73 -6.48
CA PRO A 425 18.09 54.00 -7.59
C PRO A 425 18.50 54.57 -8.96
N PRO A 426 18.58 53.74 -10.02
CA PRO A 426 19.01 54.17 -11.36
C PRO A 426 17.97 55.05 -12.06
N LYS A 427 16.72 55.00 -11.58
CA LYS A 427 15.60 55.84 -12.03
C LYS A 427 14.71 56.14 -10.83
N GLY A 428 14.18 57.36 -10.76
CA GLY A 428 13.31 57.83 -9.67
C GLY A 428 14.04 58.75 -8.68
N ASP A 429 13.34 59.09 -7.60
CA ASP A 429 13.87 59.98 -6.58
C ASP A 429 14.97 59.30 -5.77
N ARG A 430 16.11 60.00 -5.60
CA ARG A 430 17.20 59.58 -4.74
C ARG A 430 16.77 59.63 -3.27
N LEU A 431 17.47 58.89 -2.42
CA LEU A 431 17.28 58.99 -0.97
C LEU A 431 17.62 60.42 -0.51
N SER A 432 16.78 60.96 0.36
CA SER A 432 17.01 62.24 1.01
C SER A 432 18.24 62.18 1.92
N PRO A 433 18.86 63.33 2.24
CA PRO A 433 19.97 63.37 3.19
C PRO A 433 19.63 62.75 4.56
N GLN A 434 18.37 62.81 4.96
CA GLN A 434 17.87 62.24 6.21
C GLN A 434 17.81 60.71 6.14
N GLU A 435 17.29 60.13 5.05
CA GLU A 435 17.26 58.67 4.82
C GLU A 435 18.70 58.10 4.71
N ILE A 436 19.61 58.83 4.06
CA ILE A 436 21.03 58.43 3.97
C ILE A 436 21.70 58.48 5.36
N ALA A 437 21.43 59.53 6.15
CA ALA A 437 21.97 59.64 7.50
C ALA A 437 21.43 58.53 8.43
N LEU A 438 20.15 58.18 8.27
CA LEU A 438 19.50 57.09 8.99
C LEU A 438 20.17 55.75 8.68
N LEU A 439 20.33 55.42 7.39
CA LEU A 439 20.99 54.20 6.95
C LEU A 439 22.46 54.16 7.41
N LYS A 440 23.19 55.28 7.30
CA LYS A 440 24.58 55.38 7.77
C LYS A 440 24.70 55.08 9.27
N THR A 441 23.81 55.66 10.07
CA THR A 441 23.84 55.52 11.52
C THR A 441 23.52 54.08 11.93
N TRP A 442 22.51 53.48 11.33
CA TRP A 442 22.17 52.07 11.55
C TRP A 442 23.32 51.13 11.20
N ILE A 443 23.96 51.32 10.04
CA ILE A 443 25.11 50.49 9.65
C ILE A 443 26.27 50.66 10.64
N ALA A 444 26.61 51.90 10.99
CA ALA A 444 27.69 52.20 11.94
C ALA A 444 27.46 51.58 13.33
N GLN A 445 26.19 51.41 13.72
CA GLN A 445 25.79 50.80 14.99
C GLN A 445 25.70 49.26 14.93
N GLY A 446 26.20 48.64 13.85
CA GLY A 446 26.23 47.18 13.71
C GLY A 446 25.06 46.60 12.92
N ALA A 447 24.25 47.45 12.28
CA ALA A 447 23.17 47.04 11.37
C ALA A 447 22.24 45.96 11.95
N THR A 448 21.83 46.14 13.21
CA THR A 448 20.95 45.20 13.91
C THR A 448 19.67 44.97 13.12
N TRP A 449 19.43 43.73 12.68
CA TRP A 449 18.27 43.31 11.90
C TRP A 449 17.73 42.00 12.49
N PRO A 450 16.78 42.06 13.43
CA PRO A 450 16.15 40.86 13.97
C PRO A 450 15.32 40.15 12.88
N GLU A 451 15.36 38.82 12.85
CA GLU A 451 14.52 38.04 11.92
C GLU A 451 13.03 38.10 12.31
N PHE A 452 12.74 38.28 13.60
CA PHE A 452 11.39 38.34 14.15
C PHE A 452 11.16 39.62 14.95
N GLN A 453 9.99 40.22 14.74
CA GLN A 453 9.50 41.31 15.57
C GLN A 453 8.86 40.73 16.83
N VAL A 454 9.67 40.46 17.84
CA VAL A 454 9.17 39.94 19.12
C VAL A 454 8.74 41.12 19.98
N THR A 455 7.43 41.43 19.99
CA THR A 455 6.87 42.51 20.81
C THR A 455 6.64 42.10 22.26
N THR A 456 6.31 40.83 22.53
CA THR A 456 6.17 40.25 23.87
C THR A 456 6.14 38.72 23.79
N LEU A 457 6.73 38.03 24.76
CA LEU A 457 6.67 36.57 24.91
C LEU A 457 6.11 36.24 26.30
N GLU A 458 4.79 36.18 26.43
CA GLU A 458 4.11 35.72 27.65
C GLU A 458 3.61 34.29 27.45
N LEU A 459 3.88 33.41 28.41
CA LEU A 459 3.34 32.05 28.40
C LEU A 459 1.82 32.10 28.62
N PRO A 460 1.02 31.50 27.72
CA PRO A 460 -0.43 31.46 27.91
C PRO A 460 -0.79 30.58 29.11
N PRO A 461 -1.90 30.88 29.82
CA PRO A 461 -2.40 30.01 30.87
C PRO A 461 -2.80 28.64 30.32
N LEU A 462 -2.87 27.64 31.20
CA LEU A 462 -3.38 26.32 30.85
C LEU A 462 -4.81 26.41 30.29
N THR A 463 -5.03 25.70 29.19
CA THR A 463 -6.35 25.65 28.54
C THR A 463 -7.35 24.84 29.37
N ASP A 464 -8.65 25.12 29.19
CA ASP A 464 -9.73 24.32 29.80
C ASP A 464 -9.74 22.87 29.29
N ASP A 465 -10.41 21.99 30.03
CA ASP A 465 -10.43 20.55 29.80
C ASP A 465 -11.03 20.13 28.45
N LEU A 466 -12.08 20.81 27.97
CA LEU A 466 -12.70 20.48 26.69
C LEU A 466 -11.85 20.97 25.52
N THR A 467 -11.24 22.14 25.64
CA THR A 467 -10.26 22.61 24.65
C THR A 467 -9.03 21.72 24.62
N PHE A 468 -8.55 21.27 25.79
CA PHE A 468 -7.47 20.28 25.88
C PHE A 468 -7.86 19.00 25.12
N LEU A 469 -9.00 18.40 25.45
CA LEU A 469 -9.46 17.15 24.83
C LEU A 469 -9.60 17.28 23.32
N ARG A 470 -10.17 18.40 22.84
CA ARG A 470 -10.30 18.68 21.41
C ARG A 470 -8.93 18.74 20.72
N ARG A 471 -7.98 19.49 21.29
CA ARG A 471 -6.64 19.66 20.71
C ARG A 471 -5.88 18.33 20.68
N VAL A 472 -5.80 17.64 21.82
CA VAL A 472 -5.06 16.38 21.89
C VAL A 472 -5.66 15.34 20.95
N THR A 473 -6.98 15.24 20.81
CA THR A 473 -7.61 14.26 19.89
C THR A 473 -7.33 14.62 18.42
N LEU A 474 -7.35 15.90 18.06
CA LEU A 474 -6.99 16.34 16.71
C LEU A 474 -5.51 16.09 16.40
N ASP A 475 -4.62 16.36 17.36
CA ASP A 475 -3.18 16.22 17.18
C ASP A 475 -2.74 14.75 17.15
N THR A 476 -3.42 13.85 17.88
CA THR A 476 -3.04 12.43 17.93
C THR A 476 -3.72 11.60 16.87
N VAL A 477 -5.04 11.74 16.69
CA VAL A 477 -5.85 10.88 15.82
C VAL A 477 -6.55 11.63 14.69
N GLY A 478 -6.33 12.93 14.54
CA GLY A 478 -6.84 13.71 13.41
C GLY A 478 -8.34 13.97 13.40
N LEU A 479 -9.07 13.56 14.44
CA LEU A 479 -10.52 13.63 14.52
C LEU A 479 -10.97 14.37 15.78
N LEU A 480 -12.20 14.88 15.77
CA LEU A 480 -12.82 15.41 16.97
C LEU A 480 -13.21 14.26 17.92
N PRO A 481 -13.19 14.47 19.25
CA PRO A 481 -13.65 13.46 20.19
C PRO A 481 -15.14 13.19 19.97
N THR A 482 -15.52 11.92 19.99
CA THR A 482 -16.91 11.49 19.94
C THR A 482 -17.64 11.89 21.23
N VAL A 483 -18.98 11.91 21.17
CA VAL A 483 -19.81 12.20 22.35
C VAL A 483 -19.49 11.24 23.51
N GLY A 484 -19.26 9.96 23.21
CA GLY A 484 -18.89 8.96 24.22
C GLY A 484 -17.53 9.24 24.86
N GLU A 485 -16.53 9.66 24.07
CA GLU A 485 -15.21 10.03 24.59
C GLU A 485 -15.25 11.29 25.47
N ILE A 486 -16.05 12.28 25.09
CA ILE A 486 -16.26 13.49 25.89
C ILE A 486 -16.89 13.12 27.25
N GLN A 487 -17.93 12.29 27.23
CA GLN A 487 -18.61 11.84 28.45
C GLN A 487 -17.66 11.05 29.36
N ALA A 488 -16.88 10.12 28.80
CA ALA A 488 -15.91 9.34 29.56
C ALA A 488 -14.82 10.22 30.17
N PHE A 489 -14.30 11.20 29.43
CA PHE A 489 -13.28 12.13 29.90
C PHE A 489 -13.78 13.03 31.05
N LEU A 490 -15.01 13.56 30.93
CA LEU A 490 -15.60 14.41 31.98
C LEU A 490 -15.98 13.62 33.23
N ALA A 491 -16.32 12.33 33.08
CA ALA A 491 -16.64 11.44 34.20
C ALA A 491 -15.40 11.00 35.00
N ASP A 492 -14.19 11.21 34.48
CA ASP A 492 -12.96 10.86 35.19
C ASP A 492 -12.61 11.91 36.26
N GLU A 493 -12.88 11.57 37.53
CA GLU A 493 -12.60 12.39 38.71
C GLU A 493 -11.25 12.06 39.38
N SER A 494 -10.39 11.24 38.77
CA SER A 494 -9.13 10.79 39.37
C SER A 494 -8.06 11.87 39.55
N GLY A 495 -8.28 13.07 39.00
CA GLY A 495 -7.26 14.12 38.87
C GLY A 495 -6.25 13.84 37.75
N LYS A 496 -6.32 12.68 37.08
CA LYS A 496 -5.42 12.23 36.01
C LYS A 496 -6.09 12.12 34.64
N ARG A 497 -7.31 12.66 34.49
CA ARG A 497 -8.10 12.56 33.26
C ARG A 497 -7.32 12.91 31.98
N ARG A 498 -6.41 13.89 32.04
CA ARG A 498 -5.58 14.29 30.90
C ARG A 498 -4.52 13.24 30.56
N GLU A 499 -3.87 12.65 31.57
CA GLU A 499 -2.94 11.52 31.40
C GLU A 499 -3.67 10.33 30.77
N HIS A 500 -4.80 9.92 31.35
CA HIS A 500 -5.58 8.80 30.83
C HIS A 500 -6.12 9.05 29.41
N ALA A 501 -6.48 10.29 29.08
CA ALA A 501 -6.87 10.64 27.71
C ALA A 501 -5.70 10.51 26.73
N VAL A 502 -4.49 10.94 27.12
CA VAL A 502 -3.28 10.79 26.31
C VAL A 502 -2.96 9.31 26.13
N ASP A 503 -2.90 8.52 27.20
CA ASP A 503 -2.59 7.09 27.14
C ASP A 503 -3.56 6.35 26.21
N ARG A 504 -4.86 6.60 26.36
CA ARG A 504 -5.89 6.04 25.48
C ARG A 504 -5.69 6.41 24.01
N LEU A 505 -5.31 7.66 23.73
CA LEU A 505 -5.08 8.14 22.36
C LEU A 505 -3.79 7.60 21.74
N LEU A 506 -2.76 7.35 22.56
CA LEU A 506 -1.51 6.71 22.11
C LEU A 506 -1.73 5.24 21.73
N GLU A 507 -2.71 4.56 22.33
CA GLU A 507 -3.11 3.19 22.00
C GLU A 507 -4.15 3.12 20.86
N ASP A 508 -4.61 4.27 20.35
CA ASP A 508 -5.75 4.32 19.43
C ASP A 508 -5.35 4.14 17.97
N ALA A 509 -5.77 3.03 17.34
CA ALA A 509 -5.43 2.71 15.96
C ALA A 509 -5.76 3.81 14.92
N ARG A 510 -6.66 4.76 15.22
CA ARG A 510 -6.98 5.89 14.34
C ARG A 510 -5.78 6.82 14.11
N TRP A 511 -4.75 6.79 14.97
CA TRP A 511 -3.53 7.56 14.76
C TRP A 511 -2.83 7.17 13.45
N ALA A 512 -2.88 5.88 13.08
CA ALA A 512 -2.28 5.39 11.83
C ALA A 512 -2.89 6.09 10.62
N ASP A 513 -4.23 6.19 10.56
CA ASP A 513 -4.95 6.91 9.50
C ASP A 513 -4.57 8.39 9.45
N HIS A 514 -4.48 9.05 10.62
CA HIS A 514 -4.10 10.46 10.70
C HIS A 514 -2.70 10.73 10.10
N TRP A 515 -1.75 9.84 10.39
CA TRP A 515 -0.36 9.98 9.97
C TRP A 515 -0.09 9.56 8.52
N MET A 516 -1.05 8.90 7.87
CA MET A 516 -0.92 8.50 6.46
C MET A 516 -0.64 9.68 5.53
N GLY A 517 -1.30 10.83 5.74
CA GLY A 517 -1.12 12.02 4.88
C GLY A 517 0.29 12.59 4.99
N TYR A 518 0.77 12.80 6.22
CA TYR A 518 2.13 13.27 6.49
C TYR A 518 3.18 12.35 5.86
N TRP A 519 3.06 11.03 6.06
CA TRP A 519 4.04 10.09 5.52
C TRP A 519 3.99 9.95 4.00
N GLN A 520 2.81 10.09 3.39
CA GLN A 520 2.71 10.16 1.93
C GLN A 520 3.45 11.39 1.38
N ASP A 521 3.36 12.53 2.06
CA ASP A 521 4.10 13.75 1.69
C ASP A 521 5.62 13.59 1.91
N VAL A 522 6.04 13.01 3.05
CA VAL A 522 7.46 12.73 3.35
C VAL A 522 8.07 11.79 2.31
N LEU A 523 7.31 10.80 1.85
CA LEU A 523 7.72 9.85 0.83
C LEU A 523 7.51 10.38 -0.60
N ALA A 524 7.07 11.64 -0.75
CA ALA A 524 6.81 12.31 -2.01
C ALA A 524 5.93 11.48 -2.95
N GLU A 525 4.90 10.82 -2.41
CA GLU A 525 3.96 10.09 -3.24
C GLU A 525 3.13 11.09 -4.08
N ASN A 526 3.09 10.88 -5.40
CA ASN A 526 2.34 11.76 -6.30
C ASN A 526 1.00 11.13 -6.71
N PRO A 527 -0.14 11.52 -6.09
CA PRO A 527 -1.45 10.95 -6.41
C PRO A 527 -1.97 11.38 -7.78
N ASN A 528 -1.37 12.39 -8.44
CA ASN A 528 -1.80 12.86 -9.76
C ASN A 528 -1.27 11.98 -10.92
N MET A 529 -0.39 11.02 -10.64
CA MET A 529 0.07 10.01 -11.59
C MET A 529 -0.91 8.82 -11.60
N LEU A 530 -2.11 9.03 -12.15
CA LEU A 530 -3.19 8.03 -12.20
C LEU A 530 -3.14 7.11 -13.42
N THR A 531 -2.07 7.12 -14.21
CA THR A 531 -1.92 6.23 -15.35
C THR A 531 -1.45 4.86 -14.85
N GLY A 532 -2.17 3.79 -15.16
CA GLY A 532 -1.87 2.42 -14.69
C GLY A 532 -0.47 1.87 -15.08
N SER A 533 0.29 2.60 -15.90
CA SER A 533 1.68 2.33 -16.26
C SER A 533 2.72 3.21 -15.53
N LEU A 534 2.30 4.28 -14.86
CA LEU A 534 3.16 5.23 -14.16
C LEU A 534 2.61 5.44 -12.73
N ASN A 535 3.30 4.84 -11.77
CA ASN A 535 3.42 5.39 -10.42
C ASN A 535 2.15 5.52 -9.56
N ASN A 536 1.27 4.51 -9.56
CA ASN A 536 0.37 4.35 -8.41
C ASN A 536 1.03 3.40 -7.40
N SER A 537 1.76 3.97 -6.45
CA SER A 537 2.21 3.24 -5.26
C SER A 537 1.03 2.81 -4.38
N GLY A 538 -0.22 3.04 -4.78
CA GLY A 538 -1.47 2.77 -4.05
C GLY A 538 -1.45 1.53 -3.16
N PRO A 539 -1.03 0.34 -3.65
CA PRO A 539 -0.90 -0.82 -2.77
C PRO A 539 0.10 -0.65 -1.62
N PHE A 540 1.25 0.01 -1.83
CA PHE A 540 2.28 0.29 -0.82
C PHE A 540 1.73 1.05 0.39
N ARG A 541 0.71 1.91 0.20
CA ARG A 541 0.01 2.60 1.30
C ARG A 541 -0.53 1.62 2.35
N TRP A 542 -0.87 0.39 1.98
CA TRP A 542 -1.31 -0.62 2.93
C TRP A 542 -0.20 -1.11 3.86
N TRP A 543 1.03 -1.24 3.36
CA TRP A 543 2.17 -1.53 4.25
C TRP A 543 2.44 -0.34 5.17
N LEU A 544 2.38 0.89 4.67
CA LEU A 544 2.59 2.08 5.48
C LEU A 544 1.57 2.15 6.62
N TYR A 545 0.29 1.98 6.29
CA TYR A 545 -0.78 1.92 7.28
C TYR A 545 -0.57 0.80 8.31
N ASP A 546 -0.26 -0.42 7.85
CA ASP A 546 0.01 -1.56 8.73
C ASP A 546 1.23 -1.31 9.64
N ALA A 547 2.27 -0.67 9.13
CA ALA A 547 3.48 -0.36 9.88
C ALA A 547 3.23 0.68 10.96
N LEU A 548 2.43 1.71 10.66
CA LEU A 548 2.00 2.70 11.66
C LEU A 548 1.07 2.06 12.69
N ARG A 549 0.00 1.40 12.25
CA ARG A 549 -0.97 0.74 13.13
C ARG A 549 -0.32 -0.21 14.14
N ASP A 550 0.66 -0.98 13.68
CA ASP A 550 1.34 -1.98 14.51
C ASP A 550 2.51 -1.40 15.33
N ASP A 551 2.70 -0.08 15.34
CA ASP A 551 3.83 0.63 15.98
C ASP A 551 5.20 0.02 15.60
N LEU A 552 5.42 -0.15 14.30
CA LEU A 552 6.66 -0.73 13.79
C LEU A 552 7.85 0.16 14.22
N PRO A 553 8.84 -0.37 14.96
CA PRO A 553 9.96 0.44 15.42
C PRO A 553 10.70 1.10 14.26
N MET A 554 11.09 2.36 14.44
CA MET A 554 11.66 3.19 13.38
C MET A 554 12.89 2.57 12.68
N ASP A 555 13.69 1.78 13.40
CA ASP A 555 14.83 1.06 12.83
C ASP A 555 14.40 -0.02 11.82
N ALA A 556 13.33 -0.74 12.12
CA ALA A 556 12.71 -1.70 11.22
C ALA A 556 11.99 -0.99 10.07
N PHE A 557 11.18 0.02 10.37
CA PHE A 557 10.45 0.83 9.38
C PHE A 557 11.38 1.39 8.30
N ALA A 558 12.44 2.11 8.70
CA ALA A 558 13.41 2.68 7.78
C ALA A 558 14.15 1.60 6.99
N THR A 559 14.50 0.47 7.62
CA THR A 559 15.18 -0.63 6.93
C THR A 559 14.29 -1.29 5.89
N GLU A 560 12.99 -1.48 6.15
CA GLU A 560 12.06 -2.05 5.18
C GLU A 560 11.87 -1.13 3.96
N LEU A 561 11.81 0.19 4.19
CA LEU A 561 11.80 1.18 3.10
C LEU A 561 13.08 1.14 2.26
N ILE A 562 14.25 0.97 2.89
CA ILE A 562 15.54 0.92 2.19
C ILE A 562 15.71 -0.39 1.43
N ARG A 563 15.35 -1.52 2.05
CA ARG A 563 15.47 -2.86 1.43
C ARG A 563 14.55 -3.02 0.24
N MET A 564 13.39 -2.35 0.24
CA MET A 564 12.43 -2.39 -0.85
C MET A 564 12.03 -3.83 -1.22
N GLU A 565 11.81 -4.67 -0.22
CA GLU A 565 11.43 -6.08 -0.38
C GLU A 565 9.90 -6.27 -0.29
N GLY A 566 9.44 -7.50 -0.58
CA GLY A 566 8.02 -7.84 -0.57
C GLY A 566 7.35 -7.70 -1.93
N SER A 567 6.01 -7.74 -1.94
CA SER A 567 5.23 -7.66 -3.18
C SER A 567 5.31 -6.27 -3.78
N SER A 568 5.69 -6.20 -5.05
CA SER A 568 5.72 -4.95 -5.81
C SER A 568 4.34 -4.48 -6.29
N SER A 569 3.32 -5.33 -6.19
CA SER A 569 1.98 -5.08 -6.73
C SER A 569 0.85 -5.16 -5.70
N ARG A 570 1.11 -5.75 -4.52
CA ARG A 570 0.10 -5.98 -3.46
C ARG A 570 0.37 -5.23 -2.18
N GLY A 571 1.35 -4.35 -2.20
CA GLY A 571 1.59 -3.42 -1.11
C GLY A 571 2.71 -3.76 -0.17
N GLY A 572 3.80 -4.35 -0.66
CA GLY A 572 5.08 -4.31 0.03
C GLY A 572 5.88 -3.04 -0.35
N PRO A 573 6.93 -2.70 0.43
CA PRO A 573 7.91 -1.65 0.11
C PRO A 573 8.50 -1.73 -1.31
N ALA A 574 8.61 -2.92 -1.90
CA ALA A 574 9.02 -3.08 -3.30
C ALA A 574 8.16 -2.28 -4.31
N GLY A 575 6.88 -2.04 -4.00
CA GLY A 575 6.01 -1.23 -4.85
C GLY A 575 6.45 0.24 -4.92
N PHE A 576 7.02 0.76 -3.85
CA PHE A 576 7.59 2.11 -3.80
C PHE A 576 8.88 2.24 -4.64
N ALA A 577 9.66 1.16 -4.79
CA ALA A 577 10.85 1.17 -5.64
C ALA A 577 10.53 1.33 -7.13
N LEU A 578 9.46 0.67 -7.60
CA LEU A 578 8.99 0.78 -8.99
C LEU A 578 8.49 2.19 -9.32
N ALA A 579 7.86 2.84 -8.36
CA ALA A 579 7.43 4.23 -8.42
C ALA A 579 8.60 5.20 -8.68
N GLY A 580 9.71 5.04 -7.94
CA GLY A 580 10.90 5.90 -8.02
C GLY A 580 11.80 5.72 -9.26
N GLN A 581 11.43 4.85 -10.21
CA GLN A 581 12.14 4.67 -11.48
C GLN A 581 11.59 5.56 -12.62
N ASN A 582 10.47 6.25 -12.41
CA ASN A 582 9.69 6.82 -13.52
C ASN A 582 9.45 8.35 -13.49
N ASP A 583 10.05 9.16 -12.59
CA ASP A 583 10.29 10.61 -12.84
C ASP A 583 11.22 11.31 -11.83
N ALA A 584 11.82 12.43 -12.28
CA ALA A 584 12.80 13.29 -11.61
C ALA A 584 12.18 14.65 -11.18
N PRO A 585 12.80 15.49 -10.32
CA PRO A 585 14.11 15.33 -9.68
C PRO A 585 13.98 14.51 -8.41
N MET A 586 15.07 13.81 -8.14
CA MET A 586 15.32 13.06 -6.91
C MET A 586 14.81 13.87 -5.71
N ALA A 587 13.72 13.44 -5.07
CA ALA A 587 13.77 13.41 -3.60
C ALA A 587 15.08 12.67 -3.35
N GLU A 588 16.13 13.38 -2.89
CA GLU A 588 17.49 12.88 -2.75
C GLU A 588 17.38 11.43 -2.31
N LYS A 589 17.53 10.51 -3.28
CA LYS A 589 17.32 9.09 -3.02
C LYS A 589 18.27 8.85 -1.89
N GLY A 590 17.76 8.45 -0.72
CA GLY A 590 18.59 8.17 0.42
C GLY A 590 19.71 7.27 -0.08
N ALA A 591 20.88 7.88 -0.33
CA ALA A 591 22.09 7.19 -0.71
C ALA A 591 22.60 6.60 0.60
N ILE A 592 21.76 5.73 1.17
CA ILE A 592 21.97 5.07 2.42
C ILE A 592 22.12 3.59 2.05
N LEU A 593 23.34 3.31 1.60
CA LEU A 593 24.07 2.09 1.89
C LEU A 593 23.42 0.79 1.38
N ALA A 594 23.51 0.56 0.08
CA ALA A 594 23.74 -0.78 -0.44
C ALA A 594 25.12 -0.77 -1.12
N GLY A 595 26.15 -1.12 -0.33
CA GLY A 595 27.45 -1.53 -0.86
C GLY A 595 27.39 -2.94 -1.40
#